data_AF-A0A1S1IZD4-F1
#
_entry.id   AF-A0A1S1IZD4-F1
#
_cell.length_a   1.000
_cell.length_b   1.000
_cell.length_c   1.000
_cell.angle_alpha   90.00
_cell.angle_beta   90.00
_cell.angle_gamma   90.00
#
_symmetry.space_group_name_H-M   'P 1'
#
loop_
_entity.id
_entity.type
_entity.pdbx_description
1 polymer ?
#
loop_
_entity_poly.entity_id
_entity_poly.type
_entity_poly.pdbx_seq_one_letter_code
_entity_poly.pdbx_strand_id
1 'polypeptide(L)'
;MMMITREEKKEITRHISKIGGFNEKTKGYHAVENLLILGEWSFHWYEKSFCIQNASWLQHIGLDVEVLSDAVKVSDQAIEKYYINVMGLEIEFQPVDNNLSKRDRRLSVGKE
;
A
#
# COMPACT_ATOMS: atom_id res chain seq x y z
N MET A 1 1.84 -8.69 9.84
CA MET A 1 1.35 -7.97 8.65
C MET A 1 1.79 -6.54 8.84
N MET A 2 2.63 -6.01 7.95
CA MET A 2 2.97 -4.59 7.98
C MET A 2 1.72 -3.80 7.57
N MET A 3 1.64 -2.53 7.96
CA MET A 3 0.57 -1.65 7.54
C MET A 3 1.21 -0.47 6.83
N ILE A 4 1.17 -0.47 5.50
CA ILE A 4 1.56 0.69 4.69
C ILE A 4 0.70 1.88 5.12
N THR A 5 1.36 2.91 5.63
CA THR A 5 0.75 4.15 6.09
C THR A 5 0.16 4.96 4.93
N ARG A 6 -0.69 5.92 5.27
CA ARG A 6 -1.28 6.83 4.28
C ARG A 6 -0.22 7.67 3.55
N GLU A 7 0.89 7.99 4.20
CA GLU A 7 1.98 8.77 3.58
C GLU A 7 2.74 7.92 2.56
N GLU A 8 3.07 6.68 2.89
CA GLU A 8 3.68 5.73 1.96
C GLU A 8 2.77 5.47 0.74
N LYS A 9 1.45 5.32 0.93
CA LYS A 9 0.50 5.22 -0.20
C LYS A 9 0.55 6.43 -1.13
N LYS A 10 0.76 7.64 -0.60
CA LYS A 10 0.92 8.86 -1.41
C LYS A 10 2.24 8.83 -2.19
N GLU A 11 3.32 8.37 -1.59
CA GLU A 11 4.60 8.21 -2.29
C GLU A 11 4.51 7.20 -3.43
N ILE A 12 3.86 6.06 -3.19
CA ILE A 12 3.57 5.05 -4.22
C ILE A 12 2.73 5.68 -5.34
N THR A 13 1.69 6.43 -5.00
CA THR A 13 0.85 7.13 -5.98
C THR A 13 1.67 8.08 -6.85
N ARG A 14 2.55 8.88 -6.23
CA ARG A 14 3.44 9.82 -6.95
C ARG A 14 4.43 9.08 -7.85
N HIS A 15 5.00 7.98 -7.37
CA HIS A 15 5.93 7.16 -8.14
C HIS A 15 5.27 6.58 -9.39
N ILE A 16 4.13 5.89 -9.21
CA ILE A 16 3.34 5.34 -10.31
C ILE A 16 2.93 6.45 -11.28
N SER A 17 2.46 7.58 -10.76
CA SER A 17 2.04 8.72 -11.58
C SER A 17 3.18 9.31 -12.41
N LYS A 18 4.39 9.39 -11.84
CA LYS A 18 5.58 9.84 -12.56
C LYS A 18 5.93 8.92 -13.74
N ILE A 19 5.81 7.60 -13.56
CA ILE A 19 6.05 6.61 -14.62
C ILE A 19 4.98 6.73 -15.71
N GLY A 20 3.71 6.90 -15.32
CA GLY A 20 2.59 7.03 -16.25
C GLY A 20 2.45 8.39 -16.94
N GLY A 21 3.30 9.37 -16.59
CA GLY A 21 3.17 10.75 -17.08
C GLY A 21 1.92 11.48 -16.54
N PHE A 22 1.37 11.01 -15.43
CA PHE A 22 0.22 11.59 -14.74
C PHE A 22 0.65 12.67 -13.75
N ASN A 23 -0.26 13.59 -13.45
CA ASN A 23 -0.10 14.56 -12.37
C ASN A 23 -1.39 14.67 -11.54
N GLU A 24 -1.35 15.39 -10.43
CA GLU A 24 -2.46 15.55 -9.48
C GLU A 24 -3.76 16.14 -10.07
N LYS A 25 -3.74 16.65 -11.32
CA LYS A 25 -4.93 17.15 -12.02
C LYS A 25 -5.52 16.12 -13.00
N THR A 26 -4.82 15.00 -13.22
CA THR A 26 -5.23 13.97 -14.18
C THR A 26 -6.12 12.93 -13.52
N LYS A 27 -7.07 12.39 -14.29
CA LYS A 27 -7.91 11.27 -13.84
C LYS A 27 -7.08 10.03 -13.45
N GLY A 28 -5.96 9.79 -14.13
CA GLY A 28 -5.07 8.66 -13.85
C GLY A 28 -4.46 8.72 -12.45
N TYR A 29 -4.00 9.90 -12.02
CA TYR A 29 -3.48 10.11 -10.66
C TYR A 29 -4.53 9.75 -9.60
N HIS A 30 -5.73 10.32 -9.70
CA HIS A 30 -6.80 10.07 -8.72
C HIS A 30 -7.29 8.62 -8.75
N ALA A 31 -7.29 7.97 -9.91
CA ALA A 31 -7.61 6.56 -10.01
C ALA A 31 -6.62 5.72 -9.21
N VAL A 32 -5.31 5.92 -9.41
CA VAL A 32 -4.26 5.19 -8.66
C VAL A 32 -4.35 5.48 -7.16
N GLU A 33 -4.52 6.74 -6.78
CA GLU A 33 -4.69 7.13 -5.36
C GLU A 33 -5.88 6.39 -4.73
N ASN A 34 -7.03 6.40 -5.40
CA ASN A 34 -8.22 5.71 -4.92
C ASN A 34 -8.04 4.19 -4.86
N LEU A 35 -7.31 3.57 -5.81
CA LEU A 35 -7.03 2.14 -5.79
C LEU A 35 -6.25 1.76 -4.52
N LEU A 36 -5.21 2.51 -4.20
CA LEU A 36 -4.34 2.20 -3.07
C LEU A 36 -5.02 2.45 -1.72
N ILE A 37 -5.90 3.46 -1.65
CA ILE A 37 -6.66 3.79 -0.44
C ILE A 37 -7.79 2.81 -0.21
N LEU A 38 -8.61 2.54 -1.24
CA LEU A 38 -9.83 1.73 -1.12
C LEU A 38 -9.57 0.24 -1.34
N GLY A 39 -8.45 -0.13 -1.96
CA GLY A 39 -8.13 -1.50 -2.35
C GLY A 39 -8.86 -1.96 -3.61
N GLU A 40 -9.74 -1.15 -4.20
CA GLU A 40 -10.52 -1.56 -5.38
C GLU A 40 -10.99 -0.41 -6.29
N TRP A 41 -11.18 -0.76 -7.56
CA TRP A 41 -11.96 -0.03 -8.55
C TRP A 41 -13.18 -0.84 -8.95
N SER A 42 -14.36 -0.48 -8.47
CA SER A 42 -15.61 -1.09 -8.92
C SER A 42 -16.01 -0.57 -10.31
N PHE A 43 -16.43 -1.48 -11.20
CA PHE A 43 -16.92 -1.16 -12.55
C PHE A 43 -18.27 -0.44 -12.55
N HIS A 44 -18.92 -0.30 -11.39
CA HIS A 44 -20.10 0.55 -11.24
C HIS A 44 -19.73 2.05 -11.24
N TRP A 45 -18.57 2.38 -10.69
CA TRP A 45 -18.12 3.77 -10.50
C TRP A 45 -17.09 4.21 -11.54
N TYR A 46 -16.34 3.25 -12.10
CA TYR A 46 -15.35 3.48 -13.14
C TYR A 46 -15.72 2.73 -14.41
N GLU A 47 -15.39 3.29 -15.57
CA GLU A 47 -15.60 2.62 -16.84
C GLU A 47 -14.76 1.33 -16.91
N LYS A 48 -15.38 0.21 -17.25
CA LYS A 48 -14.71 -1.11 -17.27
C LYS A 48 -13.47 -1.14 -18.16
N SER A 49 -13.54 -0.52 -19.34
CA SER A 49 -12.42 -0.40 -20.29
C SER A 49 -11.22 0.32 -19.66
N PHE A 50 -11.48 1.43 -18.98
CA PHE A 50 -10.50 2.21 -18.24
C PHE A 50 -9.85 1.37 -17.13
N CYS A 51 -10.64 0.67 -16.32
CA CYS A 51 -10.11 -0.18 -15.25
C CYS A 51 -9.20 -1.29 -15.78
N ILE A 52 -9.61 -1.99 -16.84
CA ILE A 52 -8.84 -3.11 -17.41
C ILE A 52 -7.53 -2.60 -18.03
N GLN A 53 -7.57 -1.50 -18.78
CA GLN A 53 -6.36 -0.91 -19.38
C GLN A 53 -5.36 -0.45 -18.32
N ASN A 54 -5.85 0.24 -17.28
CA ASN A 54 -4.99 0.67 -16.18
C ASN A 54 -4.47 -0.51 -15.37
N ALA A 55 -5.28 -1.55 -15.12
CA ALA A 55 -4.84 -2.74 -14.40
C ALA A 55 -3.70 -3.46 -15.14
N SER A 56 -3.85 -3.64 -16.46
CA SER A 56 -2.79 -4.26 -17.28
C SER A 56 -1.49 -3.44 -17.23
N TRP A 57 -1.60 -2.11 -17.27
CA TRP A 57 -0.43 -1.25 -17.15
C TRP A 57 0.21 -1.30 -15.74
N LEU A 58 -0.60 -1.33 -14.68
CA LEU A 58 -0.13 -1.48 -13.30
C LEU A 58 0.63 -2.80 -13.10
N GLN A 59 0.10 -3.90 -13.64
CA GLN A 59 0.79 -5.20 -13.64
C GLN A 59 2.13 -5.11 -14.39
N HIS A 60 2.16 -4.41 -15.52
CA HIS A 60 3.39 -4.25 -16.32
C HIS A 60 4.50 -3.51 -15.56
N ILE A 61 4.16 -2.52 -14.72
CA ILE A 61 5.13 -1.81 -13.88
C ILE A 61 5.44 -2.54 -12.56
N GLY A 62 4.84 -3.72 -12.34
CA GLY A 62 5.12 -4.59 -11.19
C GLY A 62 4.15 -4.48 -10.02
N LEU A 63 3.04 -3.73 -10.13
CA LEU A 63 1.99 -3.72 -9.11
C LEU A 63 1.01 -4.86 -9.38
N ASP A 64 0.96 -5.82 -8.46
CA ASP A 64 0.10 -7.00 -8.58
C ASP A 64 -1.36 -6.65 -8.26
N VAL A 65 -2.13 -6.38 -9.31
CA VAL A 65 -3.57 -6.11 -9.24
C VAL A 65 -4.36 -7.27 -9.83
N GLU A 66 -5.47 -7.61 -9.21
CA GLU A 66 -6.36 -8.68 -9.63
C GLU A 66 -7.55 -8.10 -10.40
N VAL A 67 -7.83 -8.62 -11.59
CA VAL A 67 -8.99 -8.24 -12.39
C VAL A 67 -10.11 -9.25 -12.15
N LEU A 68 -11.19 -8.80 -11.53
CA LEU A 68 -12.39 -9.59 -11.26
C LEU A 68 -13.51 -9.25 -12.28
N SER A 69 -14.64 -9.96 -12.17
CA SER A 69 -15.79 -9.76 -13.06
C SER A 69 -16.41 -8.35 -12.94
N ASP A 70 -16.34 -7.76 -11.75
CA ASP A 70 -17.04 -6.55 -11.31
C ASP A 70 -16.12 -5.44 -10.77
N ALA A 71 -14.83 -5.74 -10.58
CA ALA A 71 -13.86 -4.78 -10.06
C ALA A 71 -12.41 -5.12 -10.46
N VAL A 72 -11.50 -4.18 -10.25
CA VAL A 72 -10.06 -4.43 -10.11
C VAL A 72 -9.70 -4.27 -8.64
N LYS A 73 -8.92 -5.19 -8.07
CA LYS A 73 -8.52 -5.16 -6.67
C LYS A 73 -7.01 -5.14 -6.51
N VAL A 74 -6.54 -4.54 -5.43
CA VAL A 74 -5.15 -4.60 -4.98
C VAL A 74 -5.13 -5.00 -3.50
N SER A 75 -4.28 -5.96 -3.16
CA SER A 75 -4.10 -6.36 -1.75
C SER A 75 -3.01 -5.51 -1.09
N ASP A 76 -3.09 -5.33 0.23
CA ASP A 76 -2.02 -4.64 0.97
C ASP A 76 -0.65 -5.32 0.77
N GLN A 77 -0.63 -6.66 0.65
CA GLN A 77 0.60 -7.41 0.33
C GLN A 77 1.18 -7.05 -1.05
N ALA A 78 0.33 -6.81 -2.05
CA ALA A 78 0.79 -6.37 -3.37
C ALA A 78 1.37 -4.95 -3.32
N ILE A 79 0.75 -4.06 -2.53
CA ILE A 79 1.25 -2.70 -2.29
C ILE A 79 2.62 -2.75 -1.60
N GLU A 80 2.76 -3.56 -0.55
CA GLU A 80 4.03 -3.78 0.17
C GLU A 80 5.13 -4.30 -0.76
N LYS A 81 4.82 -5.33 -1.55
CA LYS A 81 5.78 -5.88 -2.53
C LYS A 81 6.20 -4.84 -3.55
N TYR A 82 5.29 -4.00 -4.03
CA TYR A 82 5.62 -2.94 -4.96
C TYR A 82 6.53 -1.89 -4.32
N TYR A 83 6.21 -1.45 -3.10
CA TYR A 83 7.00 -0.48 -2.35
C TYR A 83 8.44 -0.95 -2.14
N ILE A 84 8.64 -2.19 -1.70
CA ILE A 84 9.98 -2.74 -1.45
C ILE A 84 10.71 -3.04 -2.76
N ASN A 85 10.08 -3.80 -3.67
CA ASN A 85 10.80 -4.40 -4.80
C ASN A 85 10.91 -3.47 -6.01
N VAL A 86 9.98 -2.53 -6.18
CA VAL A 86 9.96 -1.62 -7.34
C VAL A 86 10.51 -0.26 -6.97
N MET A 87 10.12 0.30 -5.81
CA MET A 87 10.64 1.59 -5.36
C MET A 87 11.98 1.48 -4.65
N GLY A 88 12.39 0.27 -4.23
CA GLY A 88 13.68 0.04 -3.56
C GLY A 88 13.78 0.71 -2.18
N LEU A 89 12.64 0.97 -1.54
CA LEU A 89 12.59 1.62 -0.24
C LEU A 89 12.65 0.58 0.88
N GLU A 90 13.62 0.74 1.79
CA GLU A 90 13.66 -0.02 3.04
C GLU A 90 12.59 0.55 3.98
N ILE A 91 11.60 -0.28 4.32
CA ILE A 91 10.56 0.08 5.30
C ILE A 91 11.23 0.18 6.67
N GLU A 92 11.29 1.38 7.25
CA GLU A 92 11.74 1.55 8.63
C GLU A 92 10.73 0.88 9.58
N PHE A 93 11.16 -0.18 10.27
CA PHE A 93 10.35 -0.86 11.27
C PHE A 93 10.04 0.09 12.43
N GLN A 94 8.78 0.53 12.56
CA GLN A 94 8.33 1.04 13.86
C GLN A 94 8.17 -0.15 14.81
N PRO A 95 8.95 -0.24 15.90
CA PRO A 95 8.74 -1.28 16.89
C PRO A 95 7.35 -1.09 17.47
N VAL A 96 6.52 -2.14 17.38
CA VAL A 96 5.28 -2.20 18.14
C VAL A 96 5.69 -2.17 19.61
N ASP A 97 5.49 -1.04 20.28
CA ASP A 97 5.66 -0.90 21.71
C ASP A 97 4.76 -1.91 22.40
N ASN A 98 5.35 -3.06 22.73
CA ASN A 98 4.74 -4.10 23.53
C ASN A 98 4.70 -3.55 24.95
N ASN A 99 3.69 -2.74 25.23
CA ASN A 99 3.42 -2.13 26.53
C ASN A 99 2.91 -3.17 27.54
N LEU A 100 3.57 -4.33 27.60
CA LEU A 100 3.54 -5.23 28.75
C LEU A 100 4.54 -4.67 29.77
N SER A 101 4.13 -3.54 30.36
CA SER A 101 4.80 -2.92 31.48
C SER A 101 5.00 -3.98 32.56
N LYS A 102 6.28 -4.28 32.78
CA LYS A 102 6.83 -5.11 33.84
C LYS A 102 6.26 -4.66 35.18
N ARG A 103 5.15 -5.27 35.62
CA ARG A 103 4.75 -5.23 37.02
C ARG A 103 5.62 -6.21 37.80
N ASP A 104 6.45 -5.61 38.64
CA ASP A 104 6.99 -6.15 39.88
C ASP A 104 7.69 -7.51 39.85
N ARG A 105 8.98 -7.49 39.49
CA ARG A 105 9.98 -8.33 40.17
C ARG A 105 10.81 -7.45 41.10
N ARG A 106 10.27 -7.13 42.27
CA ARG A 106 11.03 -6.74 43.45
C ARG A 106 10.78 -7.75 44.56
N LEU A 107 11.51 -8.85 44.51
CA LEU A 107 11.88 -9.57 45.73
C LEU A 107 13.40 -9.62 45.75
N SER A 108 13.94 -8.66 46.50
CA SER A 108 15.35 -8.51 46.79
C SER A 108 15.86 -9.76 47.49
N VAL A 109 16.74 -10.48 46.82
CA VAL A 109 17.64 -11.46 47.44
C VAL A 109 18.86 -10.69 47.94
N GLY A 110 19.15 -10.74 49.24
CA GLY A 110 20.45 -10.36 49.78
C GLY A 110 20.43 -9.72 51.17
N LYS A 111 20.75 -10.53 52.18
CA LYS A 111 21.81 -10.34 53.21
C LYS A 111 21.61 -11.45 54.25
N GLU A 112 22.55 -12.40 54.37
CA GLU A 112 23.76 -12.29 55.23
C GLU A 112 23.42 -11.90 56.67
#